data_AF-A0A7W1GVN3-F1
#
_entry.id   AF-A0A7W1GVN3-F1
#
_cell.length_a   1.000
_cell.length_b   1.000
_cell.length_c   1.000
_cell.angle_alpha   90.00
_cell.angle_beta   90.00
_cell.angle_gamma   90.00
#
_symmetry.space_group_name_H-M   'P 1'
#
loop_
_entity.id
_entity.type
_entity.pdbx_description
1 polymer ?
#
loop_
_entity_poly.entity_id
_entity_poly.type
_entity_poly.pdbx_seq_one_letter_code
_entity_poly.pdbx_strand_id
1 'polypeptide(L)'
;MYIGQINFYLSAADDHLKHPDDKPSIGMIFCKIKNNFTVEYALKDLKKPIGVSGYQVSILDTLTKELKESLPTVEEIEAELANEDVKIE
;
A
#
# COMPACT_ATOMS: atom_id res chain seq x y z
N MET A 1 1.04 -10.85 8.18
CA MET A 1 1.40 -9.49 8.65
C MET A 1 2.55 -9.00 7.79
N TYR A 2 2.37 -7.90 7.06
CA TYR A 2 3.27 -7.46 5.98
C TYR A 2 4.45 -6.58 6.45
N ILE A 3 4.77 -6.60 7.75
CA ILE A 3 5.74 -5.70 8.37
C ILE A 3 7.18 -5.99 7.92
N GLY A 4 7.56 -7.25 7.73
CA GLY A 4 8.88 -7.58 7.20
C GLY A 4 9.09 -7.03 5.80
N GLN A 5 8.06 -7.13 4.95
CA GLN A 5 8.09 -6.63 3.57
C GLN A 5 8.16 -5.11 3.53
N ILE A 6 7.32 -4.39 4.32
CA ILE A 6 7.37 -2.92 4.34
C ILE A 6 8.75 -2.42 4.81
N ASN A 7 9.35 -3.08 5.81
CA ASN A 7 10.65 -2.67 6.32
C ASN A 7 11.76 -2.85 5.27
N PHE A 8 11.70 -3.95 4.50
CA PHE A 8 12.58 -4.20 3.36
C PHE A 8 12.42 -3.11 2.30
N TYR A 9 11.19 -2.80 1.88
CA TYR A 9 10.94 -1.79 0.86
C TYR A 9 11.38 -0.40 1.31
N LEU A 10 11.16 -0.04 2.58
CA LEU A 10 11.69 1.21 3.12
C LEU A 10 13.22 1.24 3.13
N SER A 11 13.91 0.11 3.29
CA SER A 11 15.39 0.09 3.21
C SER A 11 15.82 0.35 1.78
N ALA A 12 15.26 -0.41 0.84
CA ALA A 12 15.57 -0.28 -0.56
C ALA A 12 15.26 1.14 -1.08
N ALA A 13 14.13 1.73 -0.67
CA ALA A 13 13.79 3.09 -1.03
C ALA A 13 14.75 4.12 -0.43
N ASP A 14 15.10 3.99 0.86
CA ASP A 14 16.09 4.86 1.49
C ASP A 14 17.48 4.73 0.85
N ASP A 15 17.84 3.56 0.34
CA ASP A 15 19.15 3.29 -0.26
C ASP A 15 19.23 3.70 -1.74
N HIS A 16 18.14 3.56 -2.50
CA HIS A 16 18.14 3.72 -3.96
C HIS A 16 17.42 4.96 -4.48
N LEU A 17 16.44 5.49 -3.75
CA LEU A 17 15.55 6.56 -4.25
C LEU A 17 15.70 7.87 -3.48
N LYS A 18 16.27 7.81 -2.29
CA LYS A 18 16.38 8.95 -1.38
C LYS A 18 17.49 9.91 -1.83
N HIS A 19 17.16 11.19 -1.89
CA HIS A 19 18.12 12.26 -2.15
C HIS A 19 18.76 12.74 -0.84
N PRO A 20 19.93 13.41 -0.89
CA PRO A 20 20.64 13.85 0.31
C PRO A 20 19.82 14.73 1.27
N ASP A 21 18.88 15.51 0.72
CA ASP A 21 18.04 16.44 1.48
C ASP A 21 16.72 15.80 1.98
N ASP A 22 16.45 14.56 1.59
CA ASP A 22 15.20 13.88 1.94
C ASP A 22 15.20 13.35 3.38
N LYS A 23 14.02 13.38 3.99
CA LYS A 23 13.77 12.75 5.29
C LYS A 23 13.66 11.22 5.14
N PRO A 24 13.75 10.45 6.25
CA PRO A 24 13.53 9.01 6.19
C PRO A 24 12.19 8.65 5.54
N SER A 25 12.19 7.62 4.69
CA SER A 25 10.96 7.12 4.05
C SER A 25 9.96 6.64 5.09
N ILE A 26 8.67 6.89 4.85
CA ILE A 26 7.58 6.55 5.76
C ILE A 26 6.77 5.39 5.18
N GLY A 27 6.63 4.30 5.94
CA GLY A 27 5.79 3.17 5.56
C GLY A 27 4.35 3.38 5.99
N MET A 28 3.40 3.05 5.13
CA MET A 28 1.97 3.04 5.47
C MET A 28 1.38 1.67 5.15
N ILE A 29 0.67 1.09 6.12
CA ILE A 29 -0.04 -0.18 5.97
C ILE A 29 -1.54 0.09 6.15
N PHE A 30 -2.32 -0.24 5.13
CA PHE A 30 -3.77 -0.26 5.19
C PHE A 30 -4.25 -1.69 5.47
N CYS A 31 -5.00 -1.88 6.56
CA CYS A 31 -5.59 -3.17 6.92
C CYS A 31 -7.11 -3.06 7.05
N LYS A 32 -7.83 -4.13 6.67
CA LYS A 32 -9.30 -4.17 6.83
C LYS A 32 -9.71 -4.12 8.29
N ILE A 33 -8.91 -4.74 9.16
CA ILE A 33 -9.09 -4.74 10.62
C ILE A 33 -7.74 -4.43 11.25
N LYS A 34 -7.72 -3.45 12.16
CA LYS A 34 -6.53 -3.06 12.92
C LYS A 34 -6.64 -3.61 14.35
N ASN A 35 -5.80 -4.60 14.69
CA ASN A 35 -5.60 -5.00 16.08
C ASN A 35 -4.43 -4.18 16.67
N ASN A 36 -4.75 -3.20 17.51
CA ASN A 36 -3.74 -2.31 18.10
C ASN A 36 -2.67 -3.05 18.90
N PHE A 37 -3.04 -4.10 19.65
CA PHE A 37 -2.10 -4.88 20.45
C PHE A 37 -1.09 -5.60 19.55
N THR A 38 -1.57 -6.30 18.52
CA THR A 38 -0.67 -6.99 17.57
C THR A 38 0.23 -6.01 16.83
N VAL A 39 -0.30 -4.85 16.43
CA VAL A 39 0.46 -3.81 15.73
C VAL A 39 1.55 -3.22 16.63
N GLU A 40 1.22 -2.87 17.87
CA GLU A 40 2.17 -2.32 18.82
C GLU A 40 3.34 -3.27 19.07
N TYR A 41 3.05 -4.56 19.34
CA TYR A 41 4.08 -5.56 19.57
C TYR A 41 4.92 -5.87 18.33
N ALA A 42 4.33 -5.85 17.14
CA ALA A 42 5.07 -6.12 15.91
C ALA A 42 5.94 -4.93 15.45
N LEU A 43 5.58 -3.70 15.85
CA LEU A 43 6.35 -2.49 15.54
C LEU A 43 7.35 -2.12 16.64
N LYS A 44 7.24 -2.71 17.83
CA LYS A 44 8.01 -2.33 19.03
C LYS A 44 9.51 -2.21 18.81
N ASP A 45 10.11 -3.15 18.08
CA ASP A 45 11.56 -3.19 17.85
C ASP A 45 11.98 -2.61 16.48
N LEU A 46 11.03 -2.09 15.70
CA LEU A 46 11.30 -1.47 14.41
C LEU A 46 11.53 0.02 14.57
N LYS A 47 12.69 0.47 14.07
CA LYS A 47 13.12 1.87 14.19
C LYS A 47 12.63 2.78 13.06
N LYS A 48 12.10 2.20 11.98
CA LYS A 48 11.61 2.97 10.82
C LYS A 48 10.20 3.49 11.07
N PRO A 49 9.85 4.68 10.55
CA PRO A 49 8.52 5.24 10.73
C PRO A 49 7.51 4.43 9.89
N ILE A 50 6.68 3.63 10.56
CA ILE A 50 5.62 2.83 9.93
C ILE A 50 4.28 3.16 10.60
N GLY A 51 3.32 3.66 9.81
CA GLY A 51 1.94 3.88 10.22
C GLY A 51 1.04 2.72 9.80
N VAL A 52 0.11 2.34 10.68
CA VAL A 52 -0.92 1.32 10.36
C VAL A 52 -2.30 1.92 10.56
N SER A 53 -3.14 1.88 9.52
CA SER A 53 -4.52 2.35 9.56
C SER A 53 -5.50 1.27 9.14
N GLY A 54 -6.63 1.22 9.84
CA GLY A 54 -7.82 0.55 9.33
C GLY A 54 -8.36 1.30 8.13
N TYR A 55 -8.86 0.60 7.10
CA TYR A 55 -9.65 1.22 6.03
C TYR A 55 -11.10 0.75 6.07
N GLN A 56 -12.02 1.64 5.70
CA GLN A 56 -13.44 1.34 5.54
C GLN A 56 -13.79 1.38 4.05
N VAL A 57 -14.49 0.35 3.56
CA VAL A 57 -14.91 0.24 2.15
C VAL A 57 -16.28 0.91 1.94
N SER A 58 -16.51 2.05 2.57
CA SER A 58 -17.77 2.80 2.45
C SER A 58 -17.94 3.45 1.07
N ILE A 59 -16.87 3.50 0.28
CA ILE A 59 -16.91 4.01 -1.10
C ILE A 59 -17.87 3.18 -1.96
N LEU A 60 -17.98 1.86 -1.75
CA LEU A 60 -18.90 1.01 -2.52
C LEU A 60 -20.38 1.29 -2.19
N ASP A 61 -20.65 1.68 -0.94
CA ASP A 61 -21.99 2.02 -0.45
C ASP A 61 -22.44 3.41 -0.91
N THR A 62 -21.48 4.30 -1.15
CA THR A 62 -21.72 5.71 -1.53
C THR A 62 -21.52 5.98 -3.03
N LEU A 63 -21.10 4.97 -3.79
CA LEU A 63 -20.82 5.11 -5.22
C LEU A 63 -22.10 5.38 -6.01
N THR A 64 -22.20 6.59 -6.57
CA THR A 64 -23.30 6.99 -7.46
C THR A 64 -23.36 6.08 -8.70
N LYS A 65 -24.56 5.86 -9.26
CA LYS A 65 -24.75 5.03 -10.46
C LYS A 65 -23.83 5.43 -11.62
N GLU A 66 -23.66 6.73 -11.84
CA GLU A 66 -22.80 7.28 -12.91
C GLU A 66 -21.32 6.87 -12.74
N LEU A 67 -20.80 6.82 -11.52
CA LEU A 67 -19.43 6.35 -11.28
C LEU A 67 -19.30 4.83 -11.40
N LYS A 68 -20.33 4.05 -11.05
CA LYS A 68 -20.31 2.59 -11.26
C LYS A 68 -20.19 2.21 -12.73
N GLU A 69 -20.84 2.98 -13.61
CA GLU A 69 -20.81 2.73 -15.06
C GLU A 69 -19.50 3.20 -15.71
N SER A 70 -18.77 4.13 -15.08
CA SER A 70 -17.49 4.65 -15.58
C SER A 70 -16.26 3.86 -15.11
N LEU A 71 -16.41 2.95 -14.15
CA LEU A 71 -15.28 2.17 -13.64
C LEU A 71 -15.10 0.89 -14.46
N PRO A 72 -13.87 0.56 -14.88
CA PRO A 72 -13.59 -0.69 -15.58
C PRO A 72 -13.84 -1.89 -14.66
N THR A 73 -14.16 -3.04 -15.25
CA THR A 73 -14.33 -4.28 -14.49
C THR A 73 -12.99 -4.83 -14.01
N VAL A 74 -13.04 -5.79 -13.07
CA VAL A 74 -11.83 -6.45 -12.57
C VAL A 74 -11.10 -7.15 -13.72
N GLU A 75 -11.85 -7.78 -14.62
CA GLU A 75 -11.31 -8.50 -15.77
C GLU A 75 -10.63 -7.56 -16.78
N GLU A 76 -11.19 -6.36 -17.01
CA GLU A 76 -10.58 -5.34 -17.86
C GLU A 76 -9.27 -4.81 -17.26
N ILE A 77 -9.25 -4.56 -15.95
CA ILE A 77 -8.03 -4.15 -15.23
C ILE A 77 -6.96 -5.24 -15.33
N GLU A 78 -7.32 -6.51 -15.05
CA GLU A 78 -6.38 -7.63 -15.14
C GLU A 78 -5.83 -7.83 -16.55
N ALA A 79 -6.68 -7.67 -17.58
CA ALA A 79 -6.27 -7.76 -18.97
C ALA A 79 -5.27 -6.65 -19.37
N GLU A 80 -5.52 -5.40 -18.96
CA GLU A 80 -4.60 -4.29 -19.23
C GLU A 80 -3.25 -4.46 -18.51
N LEU A 81 -3.26 -4.82 -17.22
CA LEU A 81 -2.01 -5.04 -16.47
C LEU A 81 -1.21 -6.22 -17.04
N ALA A 82 -1.87 -7.31 -17.44
CA ALA A 82 -1.18 -8.46 -18.05
C ALA A 82 -0.52 -8.12 -19.40
N ASN A 83 -0.98 -7.08 -20.10
CA ASN A 83 -0.37 -6.62 -21.34
C ASN A 83 0.88 -5.74 -21.12
N GLU A 84 1.04 -5.11 -19.95
CA GLU A 84 2.19 -4.25 -19.63
C GLU A 84 3.45 -5.04 -19.23
N ASP A 85 3.33 -6.30 -18.80
CA ASP A 85 4.46 -7.18 -18.46
C ASP A 85 5.28 -7.67 -19.69
N VAL A 86 4.95 -7.21 -20.92
CA VAL A 86 5.57 -7.68 -22.18
C VAL A 86 6.51 -6.64 -22.84
N LYS A 87 6.75 -5.46 -22.24
CA LYS A 87 7.70 -4.48 -22.82
C LYS A 87 8.73 -3.99 -21.81
N ILE A 88 9.76 -4.80 -21.61
CA ILE A 88 11.09 -4.31 -21.23
C ILE A 88 12.06 -4.87 -22.27
N GLU A 89 12.19 -4.17 -23.40
CA GLU A 89 13.35 -4.22 -24.30
C GLU A 89 14.26 -3.01 -24.03
#